data_AF-A0AAU7QKP7-F1
#
_entry.id   AF-A0AAU7QKP7-F1
#
_cell.length_a   1.000
_cell.length_b   1.000
_cell.length_c   1.000
_cell.angle_alpha   90.00
_cell.angle_beta   90.00
_cell.angle_gamma   90.00
#
_symmetry.space_group_name_H-M   'P 1'
#
loop_
_entity.id
_entity.type
_entity.pdbx_description
1 polymer ?
#
loop_
_entity_poly.entity_id
_entity_poly.type
_entity_poly.pdbx_seq_one_letter_code
_entity_poly.pdbx_strand_id
1 'polypeptide(L)'
;MRNPLAAMRAVYQFIGEPWFEHDFESLAFSADEFDARVGMPGLHSVRPKVEPIERSSILPREIFGRFVNESFWMDPKNNVSQVPIV
;
A
#
# COMPACT_ATOMS: atom_id res chain seq x y z
N MET A 1 -5.94 -11.06 -2.64
CA MET A 1 -4.50 -11.40 -2.64
C MET A 1 -3.76 -10.08 -2.78
N ARG A 2 -2.81 -9.73 -1.90
CA ARG A 2 -2.15 -8.42 -1.95
C ARG A 2 -1.09 -8.44 -3.07
N ASN A 3 -1.44 -7.98 -4.27
CA ASN A 3 -0.58 -8.05 -5.46
C ASN A 3 -0.30 -6.63 -6.03
N PRO A 4 0.94 -6.11 -5.94
CA PRO A 4 1.29 -4.78 -6.43
C PRO A 4 1.01 -4.55 -7.91
N LEU A 5 1.26 -5.55 -8.77
CA LEU A 5 1.00 -5.46 -10.21
C LEU A 5 -0.50 -5.29 -10.48
N ALA A 6 -1.34 -6.10 -9.82
CA ALA A 6 -2.79 -6.02 -9.99
C ALA A 6 -3.33 -4.66 -9.52
N ALA A 7 -2.85 -4.16 -8.39
CA ALA A 7 -3.22 -2.85 -7.87
C ALA A 7 -2.83 -1.72 -8.85
N MET A 8 -1.59 -1.73 -9.36
CA MET A 8 -1.15 -0.72 -10.32
C MET A 8 -1.96 -0.79 -11.62
N ARG A 9 -2.23 -1.98 -12.15
CA ARG A 9 -3.09 -2.15 -13.33
C ARG A 9 -4.48 -1.53 -13.14
N ALA A 10 -5.07 -1.72 -11.97
CA ALA A 10 -6.36 -1.12 -11.63
C ALA A 10 -6.31 0.41 -11.60
N VAL A 11 -5.24 0.99 -11.06
CA VAL A 11 -5.02 2.45 -11.08
C VAL A 11 -4.94 2.98 -12.51
N TYR A 12 -4.11 2.38 -13.37
CA TYR A 12 -4.02 2.79 -14.79
C TYR A 12 -5.36 2.69 -15.51
N GLN A 13 -6.11 1.61 -15.29
CA GLN A 13 -7.44 1.46 -15.86
C GLN A 13 -8.41 2.55 -15.37
N PHE A 14 -8.33 2.91 -14.08
CA PHE A 14 -9.19 3.94 -13.49
C PHE A 14 -8.89 5.34 -14.04
N ILE A 15 -7.61 5.70 -14.18
CA ILE A 15 -7.19 7.03 -14.66
C ILE A 15 -7.15 7.14 -16.19
N GLY A 16 -7.19 6.02 -16.92
CA GLY A 16 -7.20 5.99 -18.39
C GLY A 16 -5.83 6.25 -19.04
N GLU A 17 -4.74 6.09 -18.29
CA GLU A 17 -3.37 6.34 -18.77
C GLU A 17 -2.73 5.08 -19.39
N PRO A 18 -1.77 5.21 -20.30
CA PRO A 18 -1.06 4.07 -20.88
C PRO A 18 -0.14 3.40 -19.85
N TRP A 19 -0.01 2.08 -19.92
CA TRP A 19 0.84 1.32 -19.01
C TRP A 19 2.33 1.68 -19.16
N PHE A 20 2.96 2.01 -18.03
CA PHE A 20 4.41 2.04 -17.88
C PHE A 20 4.86 0.74 -17.21
N GLU A 21 5.99 0.16 -17.64
CA GLU A 21 6.49 -1.07 -17.05
C GLU A 21 7.14 -0.79 -15.69
N HIS A 22 6.50 -1.27 -14.63
CA HIS A 22 6.95 -1.07 -13.25
C HIS A 22 7.86 -2.22 -12.79
N ASP A 23 9.01 -1.87 -12.23
CA ASP A 23 9.86 -2.81 -11.49
C ASP A 23 9.47 -2.78 -10.00
N PHE A 24 8.98 -3.91 -9.49
CA PHE A 24 8.58 -4.08 -8.09
C PHE A 24 9.68 -4.70 -7.22
N GLU A 25 10.82 -5.10 -7.79
CA GLU A 25 11.90 -5.80 -7.11
C GLU A 25 13.07 -4.87 -6.77
N SER A 26 13.33 -3.84 -7.59
CA SER A 26 14.51 -2.98 -7.46
C SER A 26 14.19 -1.47 -7.45
N LEU A 27 13.69 -0.98 -6.31
CA LEU A 27 13.53 0.45 -6.05
C LEU A 27 14.74 1.03 -5.31
N ALA A 28 15.16 2.22 -5.74
CA ALA A 28 16.13 3.04 -5.03
C ALA A 28 15.57 4.45 -4.87
N PHE A 29 15.18 4.78 -3.64
CA PHE A 29 14.82 6.14 -3.27
C PHE A 29 15.29 6.44 -1.84
N SER A 30 15.94 7.58 -1.69
CA SER A 30 16.29 8.18 -0.41
C SER A 30 16.14 9.70 -0.54
N ALA A 31 15.90 10.36 0.60
CA ALA A 31 15.91 11.81 0.70
C ALA A 31 17.03 12.27 1.64
N ASP A 32 18.25 11.73 1.43
CA ASP A 32 19.34 11.81 2.39
C ASP A 32 19.71 13.25 2.80
N GLU A 33 19.73 14.19 1.86
CA GLU A 33 19.99 15.60 2.19
C GLU A 33 18.91 16.20 3.09
N PHE A 34 17.65 15.88 2.85
CA PHE A 34 16.55 16.38 3.66
C PHE A 34 16.62 15.79 5.07
N ASP A 35 16.80 14.47 5.14
CA ASP A 35 16.92 13.71 6.38
C ASP A 35 18.09 14.19 7.24
N ALA A 36 19.23 14.49 6.60
CA ALA A 36 20.39 15.05 7.27
C ALA A 36 20.10 16.44 7.85
N ARG A 37 19.40 17.32 7.11
CA ARG A 37 19.06 18.68 7.58
C ARG A 37 18.15 18.67 8.81
N VAL A 38 17.30 17.67 8.97
CA VAL A 38 16.41 17.54 10.14
C VAL A 38 16.98 16.63 11.24
N GLY A 39 18.22 16.15 11.09
CA GLY A 39 18.88 15.30 12.08
C GLY A 39 18.28 13.89 12.19
N MET A 40 17.62 13.40 11.14
CA MET A 40 16.99 12.08 11.09
C MET A 40 17.42 11.27 9.84
N PRO A 41 18.70 10.89 9.71
CA PRO A 41 19.19 10.12 8.56
C PRO A 41 18.38 8.85 8.30
N GLY A 42 17.94 8.66 7.05
CA GLY A 42 17.24 7.46 6.60
C GLY A 42 15.75 7.41 6.93
N LEU A 43 15.16 8.49 7.44
CA LEU A 43 13.74 8.60 7.71
C LEU A 43 12.88 8.35 6.46
N HIS A 44 13.37 8.74 5.29
CA HIS A 44 12.69 8.56 4.01
C HIS A 44 13.31 7.46 3.14
N SER A 45 14.10 6.55 3.71
CA SER A 45 14.61 5.39 2.99
C SER A 45 13.49 4.38 2.74
N VAL A 46 13.26 4.03 1.49
CA VAL A 46 12.29 2.98 1.11
C VAL A 46 12.98 1.63 0.95
N ARG A 47 12.22 0.55 1.14
CA ARG A 47 12.71 -0.80 0.84
C ARG A 47 12.80 -1.01 -0.67
N PRO A 48 13.76 -1.81 -1.17
CA PRO A 48 13.89 -2.05 -2.61
C PRO A 48 12.70 -2.77 -3.23
N LYS A 49 12.13 -3.74 -2.52
CA LYS A 49 11.04 -4.57 -3.01
C LYS A 49 9.68 -4.08 -2.54
N VAL A 50 8.76 -3.90 -3.48
CA VAL A 50 7.34 -3.65 -3.22
C VAL A 50 6.63 -4.99 -3.06
N GLU A 51 6.38 -5.36 -1.82
CA GLU A 51 5.67 -6.60 -1.51
C GLU A 51 4.76 -6.44 -0.28
N PRO A 52 3.68 -7.23 -0.19
CA PRO A 52 2.89 -7.27 1.03
C PRO A 52 3.72 -7.86 2.17
N ILE A 53 3.92 -7.07 3.22
CA ILE A 53 4.55 -7.54 4.45
C ILE A 53 3.44 -7.84 5.45
N GLU A 54 3.38 -9.09 5.92
CA GLU A 54 2.55 -9.42 7.05
C GLU A 54 3.12 -8.79 8.31
N ARG A 55 2.28 -8.02 9.00
CA ARG A 55 2.63 -7.41 10.28
C ARG A 55 1.77 -8.03 11.35
N SER A 56 2.41 -8.54 12.39
CA SER A 56 1.72 -8.84 13.63
C SER A 56 1.23 -7.53 14.24
N SER A 57 -0.07 -7.46 14.53
CA SER A 57 -0.63 -6.31 15.21
C SER A 57 -0.08 -6.21 16.63
N ILE A 58 0.24 -5.00 17.07
CA ILE A 58 0.55 -4.71 18.48
C ILE A 58 -0.70 -4.67 19.35
N LEU A 59 -1.89 -4.63 18.73
CA LEU A 59 -3.16 -4.62 19.44
C LEU A 59 -3.49 -6.02 19.99
N PRO A 60 -4.18 -6.10 21.14
CA PRO A 60 -4.75 -7.35 21.63
C PRO A 60 -5.58 -8.05 20.55
N ARG A 61 -5.47 -9.39 20.49
CA ARG A 61 -6.17 -10.21 19.48
C ARG A 61 -7.67 -9.97 19.44
N GLU A 62 -8.30 -9.74 20.59
CA GLU A 62 -9.74 -9.50 20.70
C GLU A 62 -10.13 -8.20 20.00
N ILE A 63 -9.39 -7.11 20.24
CA ILE A 63 -9.63 -5.80 19.60
C ILE A 63 -9.40 -5.92 18.10
N PHE A 64 -8.29 -6.54 17.69
CA PHE A 64 -7.98 -6.70 16.27
C PHE A 64 -9.02 -7.56 15.55
N GLY A 65 -9.41 -8.69 16.14
CA GLY A 65 -10.38 -9.63 15.60
C GLY A 65 -11.78 -9.03 15.44
N ARG A 66 -12.18 -8.11 16.34
CA ARG A 66 -13.45 -7.40 16.23
C ARG A 66 -13.55 -6.58 14.94
N PHE A 67 -12.49 -5.86 14.57
CA PHE A 67 -12.56 -4.86 13.49
C PHE A 67 -11.92 -5.30 12.17
N VAL A 68 -11.14 -6.39 12.13
CA VAL A 68 -10.41 -6.81 10.92
C VAL A 68 -11.32 -7.03 9.70
N ASN A 69 -12.57 -7.43 9.92
CA ASN A 69 -13.57 -7.67 8.87
C ASN A 69 -14.46 -6.45 8.58
N GLU A 70 -14.32 -5.36 9.32
CA GLU A 70 -15.12 -4.13 9.15
C GLU A 70 -14.48 -3.17 8.13
N SER A 71 -13.77 -3.72 7.14
CA SER A 71 -13.17 -2.92 6.07
C SER A 71 -14.28 -2.23 5.26
N PHE A 72 -14.32 -0.88 5.31
CA PHE A 72 -15.37 -0.06 4.67
C PHE A 72 -15.68 -0.48 3.23
N TRP A 73 -14.65 -0.64 2.39
CA TRP A 73 -14.82 -0.97 0.97
C TRP A 73 -15.26 -2.42 0.71
N MET A 74 -15.06 -3.34 1.68
CA MET A 74 -15.40 -4.75 1.55
C MET A 74 -16.86 -5.04 1.93
N ASP A 75 -17.53 -4.11 2.63
CA ASP A 75 -18.96 -4.22 2.92
C ASP A 75 -19.76 -3.66 1.73
N PRO A 76 -20.56 -4.50 1.04
CA PRO A 76 -21.39 -4.05 -0.09
C PRO A 76 -22.35 -2.92 0.27
N LYS A 77 -22.77 -2.82 1.54
CA LYS A 77 -23.64 -1.74 2.03
C LYS A 77 -22.93 -0.39 2.05
N ASN A 78 -21.61 -0.40 2.26
CA ASN A 78 -20.79 0.81 2.34
C ASN A 78 -20.18 1.17 0.98
N ASN A 79 -19.98 0.21 0.09
CA ASN A 79 -19.50 0.43 -1.27
C ASN A 79 -20.62 0.86 -2.24
N VAL A 80 -21.31 1.95 -1.91
CA VAL A 80 -22.47 2.46 -2.69
C VAL A 80 -22.13 2.81 -4.14
N SER A 81 -20.88 3.20 -4.40
CA SER A 81 -20.40 3.54 -5.75
C SER A 81 -19.94 2.30 -6.54
N GLN A 82 -20.09 1.10 -5.97
CA GLN A 82 -19.70 -0.17 -6.60
C GLN A 82 -18.26 -0.14 -7.10
N VAL A 83 -17.36 0.44 -6.29
CA VAL A 83 -15.93 0.53 -6.60
C VAL A 83 -15.38 -0.88 -6.75
N PRO A 84 -14.76 -1.22 -7.89
CA PRO A 84 -14.14 -2.53 -8.07
C PRO A 84 -13.07 -2.79 -7.00
N ILE A 85 -13.11 -3.97 -6.40
CA ILE A 85 -12.10 -4.41 -5.42
C ILE A 85 -11.10 -5.31 -6.15
N VAL A 86 -9.80 -4.98 -6.02
CA VAL A 86 -8.68 -5.63 -6.70
C VAL A 86 -7.67 -6.23 -5.72
#